data_AF-A0A1H1Q349-F1
#
_entry.id   AF-A0A1H1Q349-F1
#
_cell.length_a   1.000
_cell.length_b   1.000
_cell.length_c   1.000
_cell.angle_alpha   90.00
_cell.angle_beta   90.00
_cell.angle_gamma   90.00
#
_symmetry.space_group_name_H-M   'P 1'
#
loop_
_entity.id
_entity.type
_entity.pdbx_description
1 polymer ?
#
loop_
_entity_poly.entity_id
_entity_poly.type
_entity_poly.pdbx_seq_one_letter_code
_entity_poly.pdbx_strand_id
1 'polypeptide(L)' 'MYKDTLQQIIFFIISSVVFFKTGKALITLNGINSFLDFGIIMLFFVSFVFFINFLLRLFHKLINAFSF' A
#
# COMPACT_ATOMS: atom_id res chain seq x y z
N MET A 1 10.26 11.34 -5.53
CA MET A 1 10.23 12.60 -6.29
C MET A 1 8.81 12.85 -6.80
N TYR A 2 7.84 12.95 -5.89
CA TYR A 2 6.46 13.31 -6.24
C TYR A 2 6.23 14.74 -5.74
N LYS A 3 6.22 15.69 -6.68
CA LYS A 3 6.02 17.10 -6.35
C LYS A 3 4.56 17.42 -6.04
N ASP A 4 3.62 16.67 -6.61
CA ASP A 4 2.20 16.96 -6.49
C ASP A 4 1.50 16.13 -5.40
N THR A 5 0.68 16.80 -4.57
CA THR A 5 -0.15 16.18 -3.53
C THR A 5 -1.29 15.35 -4.13
N LEU A 6 -1.88 15.78 -5.25
CA LEU A 6 -2.94 15.02 -5.92
C LEU A 6 -2.42 13.68 -6.43
N GLN A 7 -1.24 13.69 -7.04
CA GLN A 7 -0.57 12.48 -7.50
C GLN A 7 -0.30 11.51 -6.34
N GLN A 8 0.12 12.03 -5.19
CA GLN A 8 0.35 11.22 -3.99
C GLN A 8 -0.94 10.61 -3.44
N ILE A 9 -2.06 11.33 -3.47
CA ILE A 9 -3.38 10.82 -3.09
C ILE A 9 -3.80 9.68 -4.04
N ILE A 10 -3.62 9.86 -5.35
CA ILE A 10 -3.92 8.81 -6.34
C ILE A 10 -3.08 7.55 -6.08
N PHE A 11 -1.77 7.70 -5.86
CA PHE A 11 -0.92 6.56 -5.53
C PHE A 11 -1.30 5.89 -4.22
N PHE A 12 -1.69 6.67 -3.21
CA PHE A 12 -2.19 6.12 -1.97
C PHE A 12 -3.45 5.27 -2.19
N ILE A 13 -4.43 5.76 -2.94
CA ILE A 13 -5.65 5.02 -3.27
C ILE A 13 -5.32 3.72 -4.00
N ILE A 14 -4.51 3.79 -5.05
CA ILE A 14 -4.10 2.60 -5.83
C ILE A 14 -3.40 1.58 -4.92
N SER A 15 -2.42 2.03 -4.14
CA SER A 15 -1.69 1.15 -3.23
C SER A 15 -2.59 0.52 -2.17
N SER A 16 -3.58 1.26 -1.67
CA SER A 16 -4.57 0.76 -0.72
C SER A 16 -5.41 -0.35 -1.34
N VAL A 17 -5.95 -0.12 -2.54
CA VAL A 17 -6.77 -1.12 -3.26
C VAL A 17 -5.98 -2.40 -3.49
N VAL A 18 -4.72 -2.29 -3.94
CA VAL A 18 -3.85 -3.44 -4.15
C VAL A 18 -3.61 -4.16 -2.83
N PHE A 19 -3.18 -3.44 -1.78
CA PHE A 19 -2.91 -3.98 -0.46
C PHE A 19 -4.11 -4.76 0.11
N PHE A 20 -5.31 -4.17 0.08
CA PHE A 20 -6.52 -4.83 0.58
C PHE A 20 -6.90 -6.07 -0.24
N LYS A 21 -6.80 -6.02 -1.57
CA LYS A 21 -7.08 -7.17 -2.43
C LYS A 21 -6.08 -8.31 -2.18
N THR A 22 -4.79 -7.98 -2.11
CA THR A 22 -3.74 -8.97 -1.84
C THR A 22 -3.83 -9.51 -0.42
N GLY A 23 -4.22 -8.70 0.56
CA GLY A 23 -4.46 -9.14 1.93
C GLY A 23 -5.65 -10.09 2.04
N LYS A 24 -6.73 -9.82 1.30
CA LYS A 24 -7.86 -10.76 1.21
C LYS A 24 -7.43 -12.10 0.60
N ALA A 25 -6.64 -12.07 -0.48
CA ALA A 25 -6.09 -13.28 -1.09
C ALA A 25 -5.16 -14.04 -0.13
N LEU A 26 -4.34 -13.32 0.64
CA LEU A 26 -3.44 -13.89 1.65
C LEU A 26 -4.21 -14.64 2.75
N ILE A 27 -5.31 -14.07 3.26
CA ILE A 27 -6.13 -14.70 4.30
C ILE A 27 -6.81 -15.98 3.80
N THR A 28 -7.09 -16.07 2.50
CA THR A 28 -7.66 -17.28 1.88
C THR A 28 -6.61 -18.34 1.53
N LEU A 29 -5.31 -18.06 1.67
CA LEU A 29 -4.26 -19.04 1.42
C LEU A 29 -4.16 -20.03 2.58
N ASN A 30 -4.35 -21.32 2.28
CA ASN A 30 -4.06 -22.41 3.20
C ASN A 30 -2.63 -22.93 2.96
N GLY A 31 -1.65 -22.17 3.47
CA GLY A 31 -0.23 -22.47 3.28
C GLY A 31 0.29 -22.06 1.90
N ILE A 32 1.55 -22.42 1.63
CA ILE A 32 2.22 -22.15 0.35
C ILE A 32 2.27 -23.46 -0.42
N ASN A 33 1.37 -23.65 -1.38
CA ASN A 33 1.27 -24.88 -2.16
C ASN A 33 1.75 -24.69 -3.61
N SER A 34 1.88 -23.44 -4.05
CA SER A 34 2.30 -23.10 -5.41
C SER A 34 3.19 -21.86 -5.47
N PHE A 35 3.90 -21.69 -6.59
CA PHE A 35 4.65 -20.46 -6.88
C PHE A 35 3.75 -19.21 -6.91
N LEU A 36 2.47 -19.37 -7.30
CA LEU A 36 1.51 -18.27 -7.28
C LEU A 36 1.20 -17.83 -5.85
N ASP A 37 1.07 -18.76 -4.91
CA ASP A 37 0.83 -18.45 -3.49
C ASP A 37 2.00 -17.63 -2.91
N PHE A 38 3.23 -18.03 -3.24
CA PHE A 38 4.43 -17.25 -2.90
C PHE A 38 4.40 -15.85 -3.53
N GLY A 39 3.98 -15.75 -4.79
CA GLY A 39 3.79 -14.47 -5.48
C GLY A 39 2.77 -13.56 -4.80
N ILE A 40 1.65 -14.11 -4.32
CA ILE A 40 0.62 -13.35 -3.57
C ILE A 40 1.21 -12.80 -2.27
N ILE A 41 1.96 -13.61 -1.53
CA ILE A 41 2.63 -13.19 -0.30
C ILE A 41 3.62 -12.06 -0.59
N MET A 42 4.48 -12.24 -1.59
CA MET A 42 5.46 -11.21 -2.00
C MET A 42 4.79 -9.91 -2.44
N LEU A 43 3.70 -10.01 -3.22
CA LEU A 43 2.94 -8.85 -3.67
C LEU A 43 2.27 -8.12 -2.50
N PHE A 44 1.74 -8.86 -1.53
CA PHE A 44 1.21 -8.29 -0.29
C PHE A 44 2.29 -7.49 0.46
N PHE A 45 3.47 -8.06 0.67
CA PHE A 45 4.57 -7.36 1.34
C PHE A 45 5.01 -6.08 0.59
N VAL A 46 5.20 -6.16 -0.73
CA VAL A 46 5.58 -4.99 -1.53
C VAL A 46 4.49 -3.91 -1.48
N SER A 47 3.22 -4.31 -1.62
CA SER A 47 2.09 -3.37 -1.54
C SER A 47 1.96 -2.74 -0.16
N PHE A 48 2.25 -3.48 0.92
CA PHE A 48 2.24 -2.97 2.28
C PHE A 48 3.32 -1.89 2.49
N VAL A 49 4.55 -2.13 2.02
CA VAL A 49 5.62 -1.13 2.10
C VAL A 49 5.24 0.16 1.36
N PHE A 50 4.67 0.04 0.16
CA PHE A 50 4.19 1.21 -0.59
C PHE A 50 3.04 1.93 0.13
N PHE A 51 2.06 1.17 0.64
CA PHE A 51 0.92 1.72 1.38
C PHE A 51 1.39 2.55 2.58
N ILE A 52 2.27 1.99 3.42
CA ILE A 52 2.83 2.69 4.58
C ILE A 52 3.64 3.92 4.15
N ASN A 53 4.44 3.83 3.08
CA ASN A 53 5.20 4.97 2.59
C ASN A 53 4.30 6.14 2.17
N PHE A 54 3.24 5.86 1.41
CA PHE A 54 2.31 6.88 0.96
C PHE A 54 1.46 7.43 2.11
N LEU A 55 1.04 6.57 3.04
CA LEU A 55 0.32 6.95 4.25
C LEU A 55 1.13 7.95 5.08
N LEU A 56 2.38 7.59 5.43
CA LEU A 56 3.25 8.44 6.24
C LEU A 56 3.51 9.80 5.60
N ARG A 57 3.72 9.82 4.28
CA ARG A 57 3.92 11.08 3.56
C ARG A 57 2.66 11.94 3.51
N LEU A 58 1.47 11.33 3.37
CA LEU A 58 0.21 12.08 3.38
C LEU A 58 -0.06 12.63 4.78
N PHE A 59 0.21 11.82 5.80
CA PHE A 59 0.08 12.22 7.20
C PHE A 59 1.00 13.39 7.54
N HIS A 60 2.25 13.37 7.10
CA HIS A 60 3.18 14.50 7.28
C HIS A 60 2.65 15.76 6.58
N LYS A 61 2.17 15.67 5.34
CA LYS A 61 1.55 16.82 4.65
C LYS A 61 0.32 17.35 5.39
N LEU A 62 -0.49 16.45 5.96
CA LEU A 62 -1.66 16.80 6.73
C LEU A 62 -1.27 17.55 8.01
N ILE A 63 -0.30 17.03 8.78
CA ILE A 63 0.23 17.72 9.96
C ILE A 63 0.77 19.10 9.59
N ASN A 64 1.56 19.21 8.53
CA ASN A 64 2.13 20.49 8.10
C ASN A 64 1.06 21.47 7.62
N ALA A 65 -0.08 21.01 7.11
CA ALA A 65 -1.20 21.87 6.75
C ALA A 65 -1.94 22.44 7.97
N PHE A 66 -1.88 21.75 9.12
CA PHE A 66 -2.45 22.20 10.39
C PHE A 66 -1.46 22.90 11.32
N SER A 67 -0.16 22.80 11.01
CA SER A 67 0.93 23.57 11.60
C SER A 67 0.86 25.02 11.09
N PHE A 68 -0.02 25.83 11.68
CA PHE A 68 -0.03 27.29 11.50
C PHE A 68 1.21 27.95 12.14
#